data_AF-A0A960IEQ9-F1
#
_entry.id   AF-A0A960IEQ9-F1
#
_cell.length_a   1.000
_cell.length_b   1.000
_cell.length_c   1.000
_cell.angle_alpha   90.00
_cell.angle_beta   90.00
_cell.angle_gamma   90.00
#
_symmetry.space_group_name_H-M   'P 1'
#
loop_
_entity.id
_entity.type
_entity.pdbx_description
1 polymer ?
#
loop_
_entity_poly.entity_id
_entity_poly.type
_entity_poly.pdbx_seq_one_letter_code
_entity_poly.pdbx_strand_id
1 'polypeptide(L)' 'MSVTTVDPDVGQENGLARAFGLGALVGFVAVFVVFCGTTLALGMSAGPAIGIGLFTAFWGGPGFGGMMGAVLHHSKADES' A
#
# COMPACT_ATOMS: atom_id res chain seq x y z
N MET A 1 -22.32 21.28 -30.65
CA MET A 1 -21.16 20.40 -30.40
C MET A 1 -20.73 20.70 -28.96
N SER A 2 -21.14 19.88 -28.00
CA SER A 2 -20.82 20.11 -26.58
C SER A 2 -19.40 19.59 -26.33
N VAL A 3 -18.48 20.49 -25.99
CA VAL A 3 -17.12 20.13 -25.60
C VAL A 3 -17.21 19.50 -24.21
N THR A 4 -17.05 18.18 -24.12
CA THR A 4 -16.92 17.47 -22.85
C THR A 4 -15.54 17.79 -22.30
N THR A 5 -15.42 18.83 -21.48
CA THR A 5 -14.21 19.11 -20.72
C THR A 5 -14.04 17.98 -19.72
N VAL A 6 -13.08 17.08 -19.96
CA VAL A 6 -12.66 16.12 -18.93
C VAL A 6 -12.10 16.95 -17.79
N ASP A 7 -12.76 16.86 -16.64
CA ASP A 7 -12.37 17.60 -15.45
C ASP A 7 -11.00 17.07 -14.97
N PRO A 8 -9.95 17.91 -14.97
CA PRO A 8 -8.60 17.49 -14.60
C PRO A 8 -8.51 17.07 -13.13
N ASP A 9 -9.40 17.56 -12.27
CA ASP A 9 -9.41 17.24 -10.84
C ASP A 9 -9.83 15.77 -10.63
N VAL A 10 -10.81 15.30 -11.42
CA VAL A 10 -11.23 13.88 -11.42
C VAL A 10 -10.10 12.94 -11.88
N GLY A 11 -9.24 13.39 -12.81
CA GLY A 11 -8.08 12.63 -13.25
C GLY A 11 -7.04 12.45 -12.15
N GLN A 12 -6.78 13.51 -11.39
CA GLN A 12 -5.83 13.53 -10.26
C GLN A 12 -6.33 12.68 -9.09
N GLU A 13 -7.60 12.81 -8.72
CA GLU A 13 -8.20 12.01 -7.63
C GLU A 13 -8.13 10.50 -7.91
N ASN A 14 -8.41 10.09 -9.15
CA ASN A 14 -8.31 8.69 -9.56
C ASN A 14 -6.86 8.18 -9.54
N GLY A 15 -5.90 9.01 -9.94
CA GLY A 15 -4.48 8.69 -9.87
C GLY A 15 -4.01 8.46 -8.44
N LEU A 16 -4.39 9.35 -7.53
CA LEU A 16 -4.07 9.29 -6.11
C LEU A 16 -4.71 8.07 -5.43
N ALA A 17 -6.00 7.82 -5.66
CA ALA A 17 -6.71 6.67 -5.09
C ALA A 17 -6.09 5.33 -5.54
N ARG A 18 -5.71 5.24 -6.83
CA ARG A 18 -5.01 4.06 -7.36
C ARG A 18 -3.62 3.90 -6.73
N ALA A 19 -2.86 4.98 -6.60
CA ALA A 19 -1.53 4.95 -6.00
C ALA A 19 -1.58 4.54 -4.52
N PHE A 20 -2.55 5.08 -3.77
CA PHE A 20 -2.83 4.68 -2.39
C PHE A 20 -3.21 3.19 -2.32
N GLY A 21 -4.14 2.73 -3.16
CA GLY A 21 -4.58 1.33 -3.16
C GLY A 21 -3.45 0.34 -3.48
N LEU A 22 -2.62 0.65 -4.47
CA LEU A 22 -1.45 -0.15 -4.82
C LEU A 22 -0.41 -0.13 -3.69
N GLY A 23 -0.15 1.05 -3.12
CA GLY A 23 0.73 1.20 -1.97
C GLY A 23 0.25 0.36 -0.79
N ALA A 24 -1.03 0.41 -0.45
CA ALA A 24 -1.63 -0.34 0.65
C ALA A 24 -1.49 -1.85 0.47
N LEU A 25 -1.69 -2.36 -0.75
CA LEU A 25 -1.50 -3.77 -1.07
C LEU A 25 -0.03 -4.20 -0.89
N VAL A 26 0.90 -3.40 -1.42
CA VAL A 26 2.34 -3.67 -1.28
C VAL A 26 2.76 -3.62 0.20
N GLY A 27 2.26 -2.64 0.95
CA GLY A 27 2.51 -2.51 2.38
C GLY A 27 2.00 -3.71 3.18
N PHE A 28 0.80 -4.21 2.88
CA PHE A 28 0.29 -5.44 3.48
C PHE A 28 1.24 -6.63 3.25
N VAL A 29 1.62 -6.87 1.99
CA VAL A 29 2.50 -8.00 1.65
C VAL A 29 3.89 -7.84 2.29
N ALA A 30 4.46 -6.64 2.26
CA ALA A 30 5.76 -6.36 2.85
C ALA A 30 5.77 -6.60 4.37
N VAL A 31 4.77 -6.07 5.08
CA VAL A 31 4.64 -6.27 6.53
C VAL A 31 4.40 -7.75 6.85
N PHE A 32 3.56 -8.45 6.08
CA PHE A 32 3.35 -9.89 6.26
C PHE A 32 4.67 -10.66 6.16
N VAL A 33 5.43 -10.44 5.08
CA VAL A 33 6.69 -11.15 4.83
C VAL A 33 7.72 -10.84 5.91
N VAL A 34 7.82 -9.58 6.35
CA VAL A 34 8.77 -9.18 7.40
C VAL A 34 8.42 -9.85 8.74
N PHE A 35 7.17 -9.78 9.19
CA PHE A 35 6.79 -10.33 10.50
C PHE A 35 6.70 -11.86 10.50
N CYS A 36 6.19 -12.47 9.43
CA CYS A 36 6.19 -13.92 9.27
C CYS A 36 7.63 -14.45 9.17
N GLY A 37 8.48 -13.81 8.35
CA GLY A 37 9.88 -14.21 8.18
C GLY A 37 10.71 -14.06 9.46
N THR A 38 10.55 -12.94 10.19
CA THR A 38 11.26 -12.72 11.45
C THR A 38 10.82 -13.72 12.53
N THR A 39 9.52 -13.98 12.68
CA THR A 39 9.03 -14.96 13.66
C THR A 39 9.46 -16.39 13.34
N LEU A 40 9.48 -16.78 12.05
CA LEU A 40 10.07 -18.04 11.61
C LEU A 40 11.57 -18.12 11.91
N ALA A 41 12.32 -17.06 11.64
CA ALA A 41 13.76 -16.99 11.92
C ALA A 41 14.08 -17.09 13.42
N LEU A 42 13.13 -16.69 14.28
CA LEU A 42 13.22 -16.84 15.74
C LEU A 42 12.81 -18.24 16.24
N GLY A 43 12.51 -19.17 15.34
CA GLY A 43 12.20 -20.57 15.68
C GLY A 43 10.74 -20.84 16.01
N MET A 44 9.82 -19.91 15.73
CA MET A 44 8.39 -20.17 15.88
C MET A 44 7.91 -21.18 14.83
N SER A 45 6.90 -21.98 15.20
CA SER A 45 6.23 -22.85 14.25
C SER A 45 5.43 -22.05 13.22
N ALA A 46 5.24 -22.64 12.04
CA ALA A 46 4.66 -21.94 10.88
C ALA A 46 3.25 -21.37 11.13
N GLY A 47 2.40 -22.08 11.88
CA GLY A 47 1.03 -21.63 12.18
C GLY A 47 1.01 -20.28 12.92
N PRO A 48 1.62 -20.19 14.12
CA PRO A 48 1.76 -18.94 14.86
C PRO A 48 2.46 -17.82 14.07
N ALA A 49 3.51 -18.13 13.32
CA ALA A 49 4.24 -17.15 12.52
C ALA A 49 3.36 -16.51 11.43
N ILE A 50 2.59 -17.33 10.70
CA ILE A 50 1.62 -16.85 9.70
C ILE A 50 0.53 -16.01 10.38
N GLY A 51 0.02 -16.45 11.53
CA GLY A 51 -0.99 -15.71 12.29
C GLY A 51 -0.52 -14.31 12.71
N ILE A 52 0.69 -14.21 13.26
CA ILE A 52 1.30 -12.92 13.63
C ILE A 52 1.53 -12.07 12.39
N GLY A 53 2.11 -12.64 11.33
CA GLY A 53 2.36 -11.94 10.08
C GLY A 53 1.07 -11.34 9.50
N LEU A 54 -0.01 -12.12 9.42
CA LEU A 54 -1.29 -11.66 8.87
C LEU A 54 -1.94 -10.59 9.76
N PHE A 55 -1.92 -10.80 11.08
CA PHE A 55 -2.47 -9.84 12.03
C PHE A 55 -1.75 -8.49 11.90
N THR A 56 -0.42 -8.50 11.95
CA THR A 56 0.37 -7.26 11.85
C THR A 56 0.23 -6.62 10.47
N ALA A 57 0.20 -7.42 9.39
CA ALA A 57 -0.02 -6.92 8.04
C ALA A 57 -1.37 -6.26 7.86
N PHE A 58 -2.45 -6.84 8.40
CA PHE A 58 -3.79 -6.30 8.28
C PHE A 58 -3.92 -4.93 8.94
N TRP A 59 -3.36 -4.75 10.13
CA TRP A 59 -3.48 -3.50 10.88
C TRP A 59 -2.44 -2.43 10.47
N GLY A 60 -1.21 -2.84 10.14
CA GLY A 60 -0.13 -1.90 9.83
C GLY A 60 0.14 -1.68 8.35
N GLY A 61 -0.07 -2.71 7.52
CA GLY A 61 0.34 -2.73 6.12
C GLY A 61 -0.40 -1.72 5.23
N PRO A 62 -1.74 -1.73 5.18
CA PRO A 62 -2.51 -0.82 4.33
C PRO A 62 -2.24 0.65 4.63
N GLY A 63 -2.17 1.04 5.90
CA GLY A 63 -1.95 2.43 6.31
C GLY A 63 -0.58 2.95 5.89
N PHE A 64 0.48 2.21 6.24
CA PHE A 64 1.85 2.56 5.85
C PHE A 64 2.03 2.55 4.34
N GLY A 65 1.63 1.46 3.69
CA GLY A 65 1.78 1.29 2.25
C GLY A 65 1.01 2.32 1.46
N GLY A 66 -0.23 2.62 1.85
CA GLY A 66 -1.07 3.58 1.16
C GLY A 66 -0.51 5.00 1.24
N MET A 67 -0.01 5.41 2.42
CA MET A 67 0.65 6.69 2.59
C MET A 67 1.90 6.81 1.70
N MET A 68 2.76 5.79 1.68
CA MET A 68 3.94 5.78 0.80
C MET A 68 3.56 5.83 -0.68
N GLY A 69 2.51 5.11 -1.09
CA GLY A 69 2.00 5.14 -2.46
C GLY A 69 1.50 6.53 -2.87
N ALA A 70 0.77 7.21 -1.99
CA ALA A 70 0.33 8.59 -2.19
C ALA A 70 1.50 9.58 -2.26
N VAL A 71 2.49 9.46 -1.37
CA VAL A 71 3.70 10.30 -1.38
C VAL A 71 4.47 10.14 -2.68
N LEU A 72 4.69 8.90 -3.14
CA LEU A 72 5.38 8.63 -4.40
C LEU A 72 4.61 9.17 -5.61
N HIS A 73 3.28 9.18 -5.57
CA HIS A 73 2.45 9.79 -6.61
C HIS A 73 2.67 11.31 -6.67
N HIS A 74 2.66 11.98 -5.51
CA HIS A 74 2.93 13.42 -5.43
C HIS A 74 4.35 13.77 -5.88
N SER A 75 5.37 13.04 -5.41
CA SER A 75 6.76 13.27 -5.82
C SER A 75 6.95 13.16 -7.33
N LYS A 76 6.27 12.21 -7.98
CA LYS A 76 6.31 12.05 -9.43
C LYS A 76 5.58 13.19 -10.17
N ALA A 77 4.55 13.77 -9.58
CA ALA A 77 3.83 14.92 -10.15
C ALA A 77 4.64 16.23 -10.02
N ASP A 78 5.46 16.36 -8.97
CA ASP A 78 6.34 17.52 -8.78
C ASP A 78 7.54 17.53 -9.74
N GLU A 79 7.91 16.37 -10.29
CA GLU A 79 9.02 16.21 -11.24
C GLU A 79 8.64 16.45 -12.71
N SER A 80 7.35 16.66 -13.03
CA SER A 80 6.83 16.84 -14.41
C SER A 80 6.43 18.28 -14.72
#